data_AF-A0A2T2P1V5-F1
#
_entry.id   AF-A0A2T2P1V5-F1
#
_cell.length_a   1.000
_cell.length_b   1.000
_cell.length_c   1.000
_cell.angle_alpha   90.00
_cell.angle_beta   90.00
_cell.angle_gamma   90.00
#
_symmetry.space_group_name_H-M   'P 1'
#
loop_
_entity.id
_entity.type
_entity.pdbx_description
1 polymer ?
#
loop_
_entity_poly.entity_id
_entity_poly.type
_entity_poly.pdbx_seq_one_letter_code
_entity_poly.pdbx_strand_id
1 'polypeptide(L)' 'MAVTPAPCKHEFELLKSPNTVIVWTCNTCHSGPHLSIYKCKHCKTVRCQPCTSKQ' A
#
# COMPACT_ATOMS: atom_id res chain seq x y z
N MET A 1 -4.22 -11.08 -23.81
CA MET A 1 -5.26 -11.15 -22.75
C MET A 1 -4.72 -10.41 -21.55
N ALA A 2 -5.11 -9.14 -21.38
CA ALA A 2 -4.75 -8.40 -20.18
C ALA A 2 -5.59 -8.98 -19.04
N VAL A 3 -4.94 -9.58 -18.05
CA VAL A 3 -5.58 -9.97 -16.80
C VAL A 3 -5.94 -8.65 -16.13
N THR A 4 -7.11 -8.09 -16.43
CA THR A 4 -7.65 -7.00 -15.62
C THR A 4 -7.83 -7.62 -14.25
N PRO A 5 -7.03 -7.25 -13.24
CA PRO A 5 -7.27 -7.78 -11.91
C PRO A 5 -8.73 -7.43 -11.61
N ALA A 6 -9.54 -8.44 -11.29
CA ALA A 6 -10.91 -8.22 -10.84
C ALA A 6 -10.90 -7.03 -9.86
N PRO A 7 -11.90 -6.13 -9.86
CA PRO A 7 -11.92 -5.01 -8.93
C PRO A 7 -11.99 -5.57 -7.52
N CYS A 8 -10.82 -5.92 -6.98
CA CYS A 8 -10.68 -6.32 -5.62
C CYS A 8 -11.10 -5.08 -4.86
N LYS A 9 -12.06 -5.27 -3.96
CA LYS A 9 -12.48 -4.27 -2.97
C LYS A 9 -11.25 -4.04 -2.09
N HIS A 10 -10.31 -3.26 -2.60
CA HIS A 10 -9.07 -3.04 -1.92
C HIS A 10 -9.36 -2.06 -0.79
N GLU A 11 -9.67 -2.61 0.38
CA GLU A 11 -9.78 -1.82 1.59
C GLU A 11 -8.37 -1.50 2.08
N PHE A 12 -7.91 -0.30 1.75
CA PHE A 12 -6.62 0.20 2.22
C PHE A 12 -6.77 0.83 3.60
N GLU A 13 -5.98 0.32 4.54
CA GLU A 13 -5.82 0.91 5.85
C GLU A 13 -4.47 1.61 5.92
N LEU A 14 -4.47 2.82 6.50
CA LEU A 14 -3.25 3.56 6.77
C LEU A 14 -2.54 2.92 7.97
N LEU A 15 -1.44 2.22 7.71
CA LEU A 15 -0.47 1.87 8.74
C LEU A 15 0.42 3.07 9.01
N LYS A 16 0.33 3.59 10.24
CA LYS A 16 1.27 4.55 10.82
C LYS A 16 1.64 4.05 12.20
N SER A 17 2.93 4.10 12.54
CA SER A 17 3.41 3.70 13.87
C SER A 17 3.65 4.96 14.70
N PRO A 18 2.87 5.21 15.77
CA PRO A 18 3.01 6.42 16.58
C PRO A 18 4.24 6.40 17.50
N ASN A 19 4.75 5.21 17.86
CA ASN A 19 5.78 5.06 18.90
C ASN A 19 7.08 4.44 18.40
N THR A 20 7.14 4.03 17.13
CA THR A 20 8.32 3.42 16.50
C THR A 20 8.48 3.95 15.09
N VAL A 21 9.70 4.31 14.69
CA VAL A 21 10.03 4.68 13.31
C VAL A 21 10.00 3.41 12.47
N ILE A 22 8.79 2.96 12.13
CA ILE A 22 8.62 1.89 11.15
C ILE A 22 8.66 2.55 9.79
N VAL A 23 9.61 2.11 8.99
CA VAL A 23 9.76 2.51 7.61
C VAL A 23 9.24 1.40 6.70
N TRP A 24 8.40 1.77 5.75
CA TRP A 24 7.84 0.85 4.79
C TRP A 24 8.26 1.22 3.38
N THR A 25 8.49 0.18 2.58
CA THR A 25 8.79 0.32 1.15
C THR A 25 7.57 -0.12 0.36
N CYS A 26 7.20 0.69 -0.63
CA CYS A 26 6.06 0.39 -1.48
C CYS A 26 6.36 -0.79 -2.41
N ASN A 27 5.48 -1.79 -2.46
CA ASN A 27 5.66 -2.96 -3.33
C ASN A 27 5.36 -2.67 -4.82
N THR A 28 4.88 -1.47 -5.15
CA THR A 28 4.54 -1.09 -6.54
C THR A 28 5.60 -0.22 -7.18
N CYS A 29 6.02 0.84 -6.51
CA CYS A 29 7.03 1.77 -7.03
C CYS A 29 8.41 1.56 -6.40
N HIS A 30 8.53 0.67 -5.40
CA HIS A 30 9.76 0.47 -4.63
C HIS A 30 10.28 1.75 -3.96
N SER A 31 9.44 2.79 -3.90
CA SER A 31 9.71 4.02 -3.17
C SER A 31 9.69 3.74 -1.67
N GLY A 32 10.75 4.13 -0.99
CA GLY A 32 10.91 4.02 0.45
C GLY A 32 12.18 4.74 0.90
N PRO A 33 12.35 4.97 2.21
CA PRO A 33 11.48 4.57 3.32
C PRO A 33 10.33 5.57 3.58
N HIS A 34 9.08 5.08 3.62
CA HIS A 34 7.93 5.90 4.05
C HIS A 34 7.59 5.61 5.52
N LEU A 35 7.27 6.66 6.29
CA LEU A 35 6.80 6.57 7.69
C LEU A 35 5.31 6.25 7.82
N SER A 36 4.61 6.18 6.70
CA SER A 36 3.22 5.77 6.63
C SER A 36 3.00 5.04 5.31
N ILE A 37 2.26 3.93 5.37
CA ILE A 37 1.96 3.14 4.18
C ILE A 37 0.52 2.65 4.23
N TYR A 38 -0.07 2.44 3.07
CA TYR A 38 -1.40 1.89 2.96
C TYR A 38 -1.29 0.39 2.74
N LYS A 39 -1.90 -0.40 3.62
CA LYS A 39 -1.96 -1.84 3.49
C LYS A 39 -3.37 -2.26 3.12
N CYS A 40 -3.51 -3.02 2.04
CA CYS A 40 -4.78 -3.64 1.72
C CYS A 40 -5.08 -4.76 2.72
N LYS A 41 -6.26 -4.75 3.36
CA LYS A 41 -6.66 -5.82 4.29
C LYS A 41 -6.85 -7.17 3.61
N HIS A 42 -7.30 -7.17 2.36
CA HIS A 42 -7.59 -8.39 1.60
C HIS A 42 -6.36 -8.93 0.88
N CYS A 43 -5.64 -8.07 0.15
CA CYS A 43 -4.49 -8.47 -0.66
C CYS A 43 -3.20 -8.54 0.14
N LYS A 44 -3.17 -7.96 1.35
CA LYS A 44 -1.96 -7.76 2.18
C LYS A 44 -0.85 -6.94 1.50
N THR A 45 -1.08 -6.43 0.30
CA THR A 45 -0.16 -5.56 -0.45
C THR A 45 0.01 -4.23 0.25
N VAL A 46 1.27 -3.83 0.40
CA VAL A 46 1.66 -2.52 0.94
C VAL A 46 1.96 -1.55 -0.20
N ARG A 47 1.28 -0.41 -0.19
CA ARG A 47 1.33 0.62 -1.22
C ARG A 47 1.50 2.00 -0.60
N CYS A 48 2.31 2.83 -1.25
CA CYS A 48 2.45 4.24 -0.90
C CYS A 48 1.12 4.98 -1.11
N GLN A 49 0.87 6.09 -0.40
CA GLN A 49 -0.33 6.91 -0.61
C GLN A 49 -0.60 7.25 -2.09
N PRO A 50 0.38 7.75 -2.88
CA PRO A 50 0.12 8.05 -4.29
C PRO A 50 -0.09 6.80 -5.14
N CYS A 51 0.47 5.65 -4.75
CA CYS A 51 0.25 4.36 -5.39
C CYS A 51 -1.17 3.85 -5.14
N THR A 52 -1.70 4.11 -3.94
CA THR A 52 -3.06 3.77 -3.55
C THR A 52 -4.08 4.61 -4.31
N SER A 53 -3.80 5.90 -4.48
CA SER A 53 -4.64 6.82 -5.26
C SER A 53 -4.61 6.56 -6.77
N LYS A 54 -3.62 5.82 -7.29
CA LYS A 54 -3.45 5.49 -8.71
C LYS A 54 -4.16 4.20 -9.16
N GLN A 55 -5.01 3.61 -8.32
CA GLN A 55 -5.70 2.34 -8.60
C GLN A 55 -7.00 2.50 -9.37
#